data_AF-A0A7X9RB96-F1
#
_entry.id   AF-A0A7X9RB96-F1
#
_cell.length_a   1.000
_cell.length_b   1.000
_cell.length_c   1.000
_cell.angle_alpha   90.00
_cell.angle_beta   90.00
_cell.angle_gamma   90.00
#
_symmetry.space_group_name_H-M   'P 1'
#
loop_
_entity.id
_entity.type
_entity.pdbx_description
1 polymer ?
#
loop_
_entity_poly.entity_id
_entity_poly.type
_entity_poly.pdbx_seq_one_letter_code
_entity_poly.pdbx_strand_id
1 'polypeptide(L)'
;MKELEDYLAKEFGIHFNNPDLLAEAFTQASYVNEHPHQGLKYYERIEFLGDAVLQLFVSEYIYKRFPELPQGKLTRLRAAMVCEDSFSKFAKECHFDQYIRLGHGEEMAGARQRASLLCDIFESFIGALYLDQGRDAVEKFIHRVIFPKLDMGWFDHAVDAKTSLQEFLQRNGDVDIEYHLLSEEGTENDPQFKVSVSVNGEPIAQGIGSSKKHAEMQAAQAALNQLRKNN
;
A
#
# COMPACT_ATOMS: atom_id res chain seq x y z
N MET A 1 -19.05 13.07 -12.44
CA MET A 1 -18.86 11.77 -13.13
C MET A 1 -18.12 11.93 -14.43
N LYS A 2 -18.62 12.69 -15.40
CA LYS A 2 -17.88 12.96 -16.64
C LYS A 2 -16.43 13.43 -16.41
N GLU A 3 -16.21 14.35 -15.47
CA GLU A 3 -14.86 14.79 -15.11
C GLU A 3 -13.96 13.68 -14.55
N LEU A 4 -14.53 12.74 -13.78
CA LEU A 4 -13.81 11.57 -13.29
C LEU A 4 -13.50 10.60 -14.44
N GLU A 5 -14.46 10.38 -15.34
CA GLU A 5 -14.25 9.54 -16.53
C GLU A 5 -13.13 10.10 -17.42
N ASP A 6 -13.16 11.41 -17.70
CA ASP A 6 -12.14 12.10 -18.49
C ASP A 6 -10.76 12.03 -17.80
N TYR A 7 -10.72 12.20 -16.47
CA TYR A 7 -9.50 12.07 -15.67
C TYR A 7 -8.93 10.64 -15.70
N LEU A 8 -9.78 9.61 -15.49
CA LEU A 8 -9.37 8.21 -15.53
C LEU A 8 -8.85 7.80 -16.91
N ALA A 9 -9.52 8.24 -17.98
CA ALA A 9 -9.08 8.02 -19.34
C ALA A 9 -7.70 8.64 -19.60
N LYS A 10 -7.50 9.88 -19.18
CA LYS A 10 -6.26 10.61 -19.42
C LYS A 10 -5.10 10.08 -18.57
N GLU A 11 -5.30 9.93 -17.27
CA GLU A 11 -4.22 9.62 -16.35
C GLU A 11 -3.94 8.11 -16.31
N PHE A 12 -4.97 7.25 -16.36
CA PHE A 12 -4.82 5.80 -16.21
C PHE A 12 -5.12 5.00 -17.48
N GLY A 13 -5.65 5.62 -18.53
CA GLY A 13 -6.08 4.91 -19.74
C GLY A 13 -7.32 4.03 -19.50
N ILE A 14 -8.12 4.34 -18.47
CA ILE A 14 -9.29 3.54 -18.08
C ILE A 14 -10.55 4.19 -18.65
N HIS A 15 -11.30 3.42 -19.43
CA HIS A 15 -12.58 3.81 -20.00
C HIS A 15 -13.66 2.83 -19.54
N PHE A 16 -14.60 3.28 -18.71
CA PHE A 16 -15.68 2.41 -18.22
C PHE A 16 -16.68 2.10 -19.33
N ASN A 17 -17.03 0.81 -19.48
CA ASN A 17 -18.10 0.39 -20.38
C ASN A 17 -19.48 0.72 -19.79
N ASN A 18 -19.60 0.63 -18.47
CA ASN A 18 -20.78 1.01 -17.71
C ASN A 18 -20.45 2.16 -16.73
N PRO A 19 -20.69 3.42 -17.14
CA PRO A 19 -20.47 4.59 -16.29
C PRO A 19 -21.27 4.59 -14.98
N ASP A 20 -22.39 3.86 -14.91
CA ASP A 20 -23.20 3.78 -13.69
C ASP A 20 -22.47 3.03 -12.57
N LEU A 21 -21.59 2.05 -12.89
CA LEU A 21 -20.75 1.38 -11.89
C LEU A 21 -19.77 2.36 -11.25
N LEU A 22 -19.15 3.21 -12.08
CA LEU A 22 -18.24 4.24 -11.60
C LEU A 22 -18.99 5.29 -10.75
N ALA A 23 -20.21 5.65 -11.17
CA ALA A 23 -21.05 6.56 -10.39
C ALA A 23 -21.46 5.96 -9.03
N GLU A 24 -21.85 4.68 -8.99
CA GLU A 24 -22.17 3.96 -7.76
C GLU A 24 -20.96 3.91 -6.81
N ALA A 25 -19.76 3.59 -7.34
CA ALA A 25 -18.54 3.50 -6.55
C ALA A 25 -18.08 4.81 -5.90
N PHE A 26 -18.49 5.96 -6.45
CA PHE A 26 -18.15 7.29 -5.93
C PHE A 26 -19.34 7.98 -5.24
N THR A 27 -20.43 7.25 -4.97
CA THR A 27 -21.61 7.82 -4.30
C THR A 27 -21.76 7.25 -2.90
N GLN A 28 -21.75 8.12 -1.88
CA GLN A 28 -21.95 7.73 -0.49
C GLN A 28 -23.44 7.77 -0.10
N ALA A 29 -23.84 6.96 0.88
CA ALA A 29 -25.24 6.78 1.27
C ALA A 29 -25.99 8.09 1.63
N SER A 30 -25.32 9.06 2.27
CA SER A 30 -25.88 10.39 2.56
C SER A 30 -26.30 11.14 1.29
N TYR A 31 -25.55 11.03 0.19
CA TYR A 31 -25.95 11.65 -1.07
C TYR A 31 -27.22 11.00 -1.61
N VAL A 32 -27.34 9.67 -1.52
CA VAL A 32 -28.55 8.96 -1.93
C VAL A 32 -29.75 9.35 -1.06
N ASN A 33 -29.56 9.47 0.24
CA ASN A 33 -30.61 9.87 1.19
C ASN A 33 -31.13 11.29 0.94
N GLU A 34 -30.29 12.19 0.44
CA GLU A 34 -30.69 13.55 0.04
C GLU A 34 -31.37 13.58 -1.35
N HIS A 35 -31.27 12.51 -2.15
CA HIS A 35 -31.83 12.40 -3.50
C HIS A 35 -32.72 11.15 -3.69
N PRO A 36 -33.76 10.94 -2.86
CA PRO A 36 -34.51 9.68 -2.79
C PRO A 36 -35.29 9.32 -4.06
N HIS A 37 -35.59 10.31 -4.92
CA HIS A 37 -36.35 10.10 -6.15
C HIS A 37 -35.50 9.71 -7.37
N GLN A 38 -34.17 9.66 -7.22
CA GLN A 38 -33.26 9.39 -8.33
C GLN A 38 -32.91 7.90 -8.49
N GLY A 39 -33.32 7.04 -7.54
CA GLY A 39 -33.03 5.60 -7.61
C GLY A 39 -31.54 5.28 -7.59
N LEU A 40 -30.73 6.16 -6.99
CA LEU A 40 -29.27 6.01 -6.93
C LEU A 40 -28.87 4.85 -6.03
N LYS A 41 -27.75 4.23 -6.39
CA LYS A 41 -27.04 3.27 -5.56
C LYS A 41 -25.79 3.95 -4.97
N TYR A 42 -25.18 3.27 -4.01
CA TYR A 42 -24.01 3.77 -3.28
C TYR A 42 -22.96 2.67 -3.11
N TYR A 43 -21.75 3.09 -2.72
CA TYR A 43 -20.52 2.33 -2.93
C TYR A 43 -20.38 1.03 -2.12
N GLU A 44 -21.02 0.89 -0.96
CA GLU A 44 -20.70 -0.14 0.07
C GLU A 44 -20.72 -1.58 -0.47
N ARG A 45 -21.65 -1.92 -1.35
CA ARG A 45 -21.70 -3.28 -1.94
C ARG A 45 -20.54 -3.54 -2.91
N ILE A 46 -20.10 -2.51 -3.61
CA ILE A 46 -18.96 -2.59 -4.52
C ILE A 46 -17.65 -2.57 -3.72
N GLU A 47 -17.57 -1.79 -2.64
CA GLU A 47 -16.44 -1.75 -1.70
C GLU A 47 -16.18 -3.11 -1.08
N PHE A 48 -17.22 -3.79 -0.57
CA PHE A 48 -17.12 -5.16 -0.08
C PHE A 48 -16.47 -6.13 -1.08
N LEU A 49 -16.80 -6.02 -2.38
CA LEU A 49 -16.16 -6.82 -3.43
C LEU A 49 -14.72 -6.36 -3.68
N GLY A 50 -14.50 -5.04 -3.70
CA GLY A 50 -13.23 -4.39 -3.94
C GLY A 50 -12.15 -4.79 -2.93
N ASP A 51 -12.49 -4.86 -1.64
CA ASP A 51 -11.58 -5.35 -0.58
C ASP A 51 -11.11 -6.79 -0.89
N ALA A 52 -12.03 -7.70 -1.18
CA ALA A 52 -11.69 -9.08 -1.51
C ALA A 52 -10.79 -9.18 -2.76
N VAL A 53 -11.05 -8.36 -3.77
CA VAL A 53 -10.21 -8.26 -4.98
C VAL A 53 -8.82 -7.74 -4.62
N LEU A 54 -8.70 -6.64 -3.88
CA LEU A 54 -7.42 -6.08 -3.45
C LEU A 54 -6.60 -7.07 -2.63
N GLN A 55 -7.22 -7.74 -1.67
CA GLN A 55 -6.56 -8.78 -0.87
C GLN A 55 -5.98 -9.88 -1.74
N LEU A 56 -6.73 -10.38 -2.72
CA LEU A 56 -6.27 -11.43 -3.63
C LEU A 56 -5.07 -10.97 -4.45
N PHE A 57 -5.18 -9.82 -5.10
CA PHE A 57 -4.14 -9.37 -6.03
C PHE A 57 -2.86 -8.94 -5.31
N VAL A 58 -2.97 -8.26 -4.16
CA VAL A 58 -1.80 -7.94 -3.34
C VAL A 58 -1.15 -9.22 -2.82
N SER A 59 -1.94 -10.19 -2.32
CA SER A 59 -1.43 -11.50 -1.90
C SER A 59 -0.67 -12.22 -3.02
N GLU A 60 -1.27 -12.27 -4.21
CA GLU A 60 -0.67 -12.93 -5.37
C GLU A 60 0.65 -12.27 -5.77
N TYR A 61 0.68 -10.93 -5.78
CA TYR A 61 1.88 -10.18 -6.12
C TYR A 61 3.02 -10.42 -5.15
N ILE A 62 2.79 -10.26 -3.83
CA ILE A 62 3.85 -10.43 -2.83
C ILE A 62 4.32 -11.89 -2.74
N TYR A 63 3.43 -12.86 -2.98
CA TYR A 63 3.79 -14.27 -3.05
C TYR A 63 4.76 -14.56 -4.21
N LYS A 64 4.47 -14.03 -5.40
CA LYS A 64 5.34 -14.19 -6.58
C LYS A 64 6.65 -13.40 -6.45
N ARG A 65 6.57 -12.19 -5.89
CA ARG A 65 7.73 -11.28 -5.76
C ARG A 65 8.73 -11.76 -4.71
N PHE A 66 8.26 -12.38 -3.63
CA PHE A 66 9.12 -12.82 -2.52
C PHE A 66 8.96 -14.32 -2.22
N PRO A 67 9.44 -15.21 -3.10
CA PRO A 67 9.24 -16.67 -2.97
C PRO A 67 9.85 -17.26 -1.70
N GLU A 68 10.90 -16.64 -1.15
CA GLU A 68 11.60 -17.10 0.06
C GLU A 68 11.05 -16.47 1.36
N LEU A 69 10.05 -15.58 1.28
CA LEU A 69 9.52 -14.88 2.44
C LEU A 69 8.53 -15.79 3.19
N PRO A 70 8.71 -16.02 4.51
CA PRO A 70 7.80 -16.89 5.25
C PRO A 70 6.36 -16.38 5.27
N GLN A 71 5.39 -17.29 5.34
CA GLN A 71 3.95 -16.97 5.35
C GLN A 71 3.57 -15.90 6.38
N GLY A 72 4.13 -15.93 7.59
CA GLY A 72 3.85 -14.93 8.62
C GLY A 72 4.31 -13.52 8.22
N LYS A 73 5.44 -13.40 7.52
CA LYS A 73 5.93 -12.12 6.99
C LYS A 73 5.12 -11.64 5.79
N LEU A 74 4.72 -12.55 4.89
CA LEU A 74 3.79 -12.24 3.80
C LEU A 74 2.45 -11.70 4.35
N THR A 75 1.95 -12.30 5.44
CA THR A 75 0.72 -11.85 6.11
C THR A 75 0.87 -10.44 6.69
N ARG A 76 1.99 -10.16 7.38
CA ARG A 76 2.27 -8.82 7.92
C ARG A 76 2.42 -7.77 6.80
N LEU A 77 3.13 -8.12 5.73
CA LEU A 77 3.28 -7.25 4.56
C LEU A 77 1.93 -6.93 3.92
N ARG A 78 1.11 -7.95 3.68
CA ARG A 78 -0.25 -7.76 3.15
C ARG A 78 -1.07 -6.86 4.07
N ALA A 79 -1.04 -7.08 5.38
CA ALA A 79 -1.80 -6.26 6.33
C ALA A 79 -1.36 -4.79 6.35
N ALA A 80 -0.08 -4.50 6.04
CA ALA A 80 0.38 -3.13 5.91
C ALA A 80 0.02 -2.51 4.54
N MET A 81 -0.01 -3.30 3.47
CA MET A 81 -0.37 -2.84 2.12
C MET A 81 -1.87 -2.68 1.93
N VAL A 82 -2.67 -3.53 2.57
CA VAL A 82 -4.13 -3.60 2.49
C VAL A 82 -4.70 -3.14 3.83
N CYS A 83 -4.73 -1.83 4.02
CA CYS A 83 -5.28 -1.19 5.21
C CYS A 83 -5.73 0.24 4.93
N GLU A 84 -6.52 0.79 5.86
CA GLU A 84 -7.09 2.14 5.77
C GLU A 84 -6.03 3.23 5.52
N ASP A 85 -4.90 3.17 6.23
CA ASP A 85 -3.84 4.17 6.07
C ASP A 85 -3.24 4.15 4.66
N SER A 86 -3.03 2.96 4.09
CA SER A 86 -2.49 2.81 2.74
C SER A 86 -3.50 3.22 1.67
N PHE A 87 -4.73 2.71 1.75
CA PHE A 87 -5.75 2.97 0.73
C PHE A 87 -6.23 4.41 0.74
N SER A 88 -6.35 5.04 1.91
CA SER A 88 -6.68 6.47 1.98
C SER A 88 -5.60 7.36 1.34
N LYS A 89 -4.31 7.00 1.48
CA LYS A 89 -3.21 7.68 0.78
C LYS A 89 -3.29 7.47 -0.72
N PHE A 90 -3.56 6.24 -1.18
CA PHE A 90 -3.70 5.96 -2.62
C PHE A 90 -4.89 6.69 -3.24
N ALA A 91 -6.01 6.78 -2.54
CA ALA A 91 -7.16 7.58 -2.97
C ALA A 91 -6.78 9.05 -3.20
N LYS A 92 -6.01 9.64 -2.27
CA LYS A 92 -5.51 11.03 -2.41
C LYS A 92 -4.50 11.17 -3.54
N GLU A 93 -3.57 10.24 -3.69
CA GLU A 93 -2.60 10.24 -4.80
C GLU A 93 -3.30 10.12 -6.16
N CYS A 94 -4.41 9.38 -6.21
CA CYS A 94 -5.24 9.27 -7.40
C CYS A 94 -6.24 10.42 -7.57
N HIS A 95 -6.29 11.39 -6.65
CA HIS A 95 -7.26 12.50 -6.61
C HIS A 95 -8.73 12.06 -6.55
N PHE A 96 -8.99 10.84 -6.07
CA PHE A 96 -10.35 10.29 -5.98
C PHE A 96 -11.22 11.04 -4.99
N ASP A 97 -10.62 11.65 -3.97
CA ASP A 97 -11.29 12.48 -2.98
C ASP A 97 -12.09 13.62 -3.62
N GLN A 98 -11.71 14.12 -4.79
CA GLN A 98 -12.37 15.25 -5.47
C GLN A 98 -13.71 14.87 -6.11
N TYR A 99 -13.93 13.58 -6.38
CA TYR A 99 -15.05 13.11 -7.20
C TYR A 99 -16.17 12.44 -6.40
N ILE A 100 -15.98 12.29 -5.08
CA ILE A 100 -16.97 11.67 -4.20
C ILE A 100 -18.24 12.54 -4.12
N ARG A 101 -19.39 11.93 -4.38
CA ARG A 101 -20.72 12.50 -4.13
C ARG A 101 -21.10 12.27 -2.67
N LEU A 102 -21.13 13.35 -1.90
CA LEU A 102 -21.50 13.39 -0.49
C LEU A 102 -22.74 14.25 -0.30
N GLY A 103 -23.58 13.87 0.66
CA GLY A 103 -24.64 14.74 1.13
C GLY A 103 -24.06 16.00 1.79
N HIS A 104 -24.83 17.09 1.77
CA HIS A 104 -24.37 18.39 2.24
C HIS A 104 -23.91 18.36 3.71
N GLY A 105 -24.62 17.61 4.56
CA GLY A 105 -24.25 17.47 5.98
C GLY A 105 -22.91 16.76 6.19
N GLU A 106 -22.66 15.67 5.46
CA GLU A 106 -21.39 14.92 5.53
C GLU A 106 -20.23 15.75 4.96
N GLU A 107 -20.47 16.51 3.88
CA GLU A 107 -19.48 17.42 3.31
C GLU A 107 -19.04 18.47 4.35
N MET A 108 -20.00 19.13 5.00
CA MET A 108 -19.73 20.12 6.05
C MET A 108 -19.01 19.52 7.26
N ALA A 109 -19.28 18.25 7.57
CA ALA A 109 -18.60 17.50 8.64
C ALA A 109 -17.22 16.95 8.21
N GLY A 110 -16.69 17.37 7.05
CA GLY A 110 -15.35 17.04 6.59
C GLY A 110 -15.19 15.58 6.12
N ALA A 111 -16.27 14.89 5.76
CA ALA A 111 -16.24 13.47 5.40
C ALA A 111 -15.24 13.16 4.29
N ARG A 112 -15.12 14.04 3.29
CA ARG A 112 -14.19 13.91 2.15
C ARG A 112 -12.73 13.70 2.55
N GLN A 113 -12.33 14.16 3.74
CA GLN A 113 -10.96 14.05 4.24
C GLN A 113 -10.75 12.89 5.22
N ARG A 114 -11.82 12.17 5.60
CA ARG A 114 -11.73 11.03 6.54
C ARG A 114 -11.03 9.86 5.86
N ALA A 115 -10.06 9.28 6.55
CA ALA A 115 -9.29 8.15 6.04
C ALA A 115 -10.19 6.94 5.71
N SER A 116 -11.16 6.64 6.57
CA SER A 116 -12.12 5.55 6.35
C SER A 116 -12.89 5.70 5.03
N LEU A 117 -13.51 6.87 4.76
CA LEU A 117 -14.21 7.10 3.50
C LEU A 117 -13.28 6.95 2.29
N LEU A 118 -12.05 7.48 2.38
CA LEU A 118 -11.11 7.40 1.28
C LEU A 118 -10.63 5.96 1.02
N CYS A 119 -10.48 5.16 2.07
CA CYS A 119 -10.23 3.72 1.97
C CYS A 119 -11.38 3.04 1.21
N ASP A 120 -12.61 3.22 1.69
CA ASP A 120 -13.80 2.62 1.10
C ASP A 120 -13.97 2.98 -0.39
N ILE A 121 -13.71 4.24 -0.75
CA ILE A 121 -13.81 4.72 -2.14
C ILE A 121 -12.73 4.08 -3.02
N PHE A 122 -11.51 3.91 -2.50
CA PHE A 122 -10.46 3.22 -3.23
C PHE A 122 -10.83 1.76 -3.49
N GLU A 123 -11.33 1.05 -2.47
CA GLU A 123 -11.82 -0.32 -2.59
C GLU A 123 -12.99 -0.40 -3.56
N SER A 124 -13.97 0.48 -3.43
CA SER A 124 -15.12 0.54 -4.33
C SER A 124 -14.74 0.80 -5.78
N PHE A 125 -13.77 1.68 -6.04
CA PHE A 125 -13.26 1.88 -7.39
C PHE A 125 -12.67 0.59 -7.98
N ILE A 126 -11.89 -0.16 -7.19
CA ILE A 126 -11.35 -1.45 -7.62
C ILE A 126 -12.46 -2.46 -7.88
N GLY A 127 -13.47 -2.51 -7.01
CA GLY A 127 -14.65 -3.35 -7.22
C GLY A 127 -15.39 -3.01 -8.51
N ALA A 128 -15.60 -1.72 -8.81
CA ALA A 128 -16.25 -1.27 -10.03
C ALA A 128 -15.42 -1.59 -11.28
N LEU A 129 -14.11 -1.35 -11.23
CA LEU A 129 -13.19 -1.67 -12.33
C LEU A 129 -13.17 -3.18 -12.61
N TYR A 130 -13.17 -4.00 -11.55
CA TYR A 130 -13.25 -5.45 -11.66
C TYR A 130 -14.57 -5.91 -12.29
N LEU A 131 -15.70 -5.34 -11.88
CA LEU A 131 -17.02 -5.66 -12.45
C LEU A 131 -17.14 -5.24 -13.92
N ASP A 132 -16.52 -4.12 -14.30
CA ASP A 132 -16.62 -3.56 -15.65
C ASP A 132 -15.67 -4.21 -16.66
N GLN A 133 -14.43 -4.53 -16.23
CA GLN A 133 -13.33 -4.92 -17.14
C GLN A 133 -12.55 -6.16 -16.69
N GLY A 134 -12.85 -6.68 -15.50
CA GLY A 134 -12.23 -7.88 -14.98
C GLY A 134 -10.80 -7.68 -14.50
N ARG A 135 -10.11 -8.83 -14.38
CA ARG A 135 -8.81 -8.95 -13.72
C ARG A 135 -7.71 -8.11 -14.34
N ASP A 136 -7.57 -8.12 -15.67
CA ASP A 136 -6.43 -7.50 -16.35
C ASP A 136 -6.40 -5.97 -16.16
N ALA A 137 -7.56 -5.33 -16.09
CA ALA A 137 -7.65 -3.88 -15.86
C ALA A 137 -7.22 -3.52 -14.42
N VAL A 138 -7.68 -4.30 -13.44
CA VAL A 138 -7.28 -4.14 -12.03
C VAL A 138 -5.78 -4.34 -11.88
N GLU A 139 -5.22 -5.41 -12.47
CA GLU A 139 -3.79 -5.72 -12.39
C GLU A 139 -2.94 -4.55 -12.92
N LYS A 140 -3.29 -4.00 -14.09
CA LYS A 140 -2.61 -2.82 -14.65
C LYS A 140 -2.67 -1.61 -13.73
N PHE A 141 -3.83 -1.34 -13.14
CA PHE A 141 -4.00 -0.19 -12.23
C PHE A 141 -3.17 -0.35 -10.95
N ILE A 142 -3.28 -1.48 -10.25
CA ILE A 142 -2.55 -1.68 -8.98
C ILE A 142 -1.03 -1.74 -9.19
N HIS A 143 -0.56 -2.25 -10.33
CA HIS A 143 0.86 -2.26 -10.68
C HIS A 143 1.42 -0.85 -10.85
N ARG A 144 0.58 0.11 -11.23
CA ARG A 144 0.98 1.51 -11.37
C ARG A 144 0.87 2.29 -10.08
N VAL A 145 -0.14 1.99 -9.24
CA VAL A 145 -0.46 2.80 -8.05
C VAL A 145 0.16 2.24 -6.78
N ILE A 146 0.00 0.94 -6.53
CA ILE A 146 0.34 0.30 -5.25
C ILE A 146 1.77 -0.19 -5.24
N PHE A 147 2.16 -1.00 -6.22
CA PHE A 147 3.43 -1.73 -6.16
C PHE A 147 4.70 -0.88 -6.24
N PRO A 148 4.75 0.30 -6.90
CA PRO A 148 5.91 1.17 -6.82
C PRO A 148 6.22 1.64 -5.40
N LYS A 149 5.22 1.70 -4.51
CA LYS A 149 5.37 2.15 -3.12
C LYS A 149 6.10 1.13 -2.26
N LEU A 150 6.00 -0.15 -2.63
CA LEU A 150 6.82 -1.21 -2.04
C LEU A 150 8.30 -0.95 -2.29
N ASP A 151 8.66 -0.53 -3.50
CA ASP A 151 10.06 -0.23 -3.87
C ASP A 151 10.56 1.08 -3.27
N MET A 152 9.65 2.00 -2.95
CA MET A 152 9.94 3.23 -2.20
C MET A 152 10.06 3.00 -0.68
N GLY A 153 9.90 1.76 -0.21
CA GLY A 153 10.07 1.41 1.21
C GLY A 153 8.92 1.82 2.12
N TRP A 154 7.72 2.11 1.57
CA TRP A 154 6.56 2.50 2.38
C TRP A 154 6.19 1.43 3.43
N PHE A 155 6.45 0.16 3.12
CA PHE A 155 6.06 -1.00 3.93
C PHE A 155 7.21 -1.68 4.66
N ASP A 156 8.40 -1.08 4.71
CA ASP A 156 9.58 -1.68 5.33
C ASP A 156 9.36 -2.03 6.81
N HIS A 157 8.55 -1.22 7.50
CA HIS A 157 8.15 -1.47 8.88
C HIS A 157 7.34 -2.77 9.06
N ALA A 158 6.63 -3.24 8.03
CA ALA A 158 5.80 -4.44 8.08
C ALA A 158 6.61 -5.73 7.96
N VAL A 159 7.78 -5.65 7.33
CA VAL A 159 8.69 -6.78 7.09
C VAL A 159 9.91 -6.69 8.01
N ASP A 160 9.82 -5.88 9.08
CA ASP A 160 10.93 -5.41 9.92
C ASP A 160 12.06 -6.44 10.05
N ALA A 161 13.09 -6.23 9.23
CA ALA A 161 14.26 -7.06 9.18
C ALA A 161 15.09 -6.88 10.45
N LYS A 162 14.98 -5.72 11.12
CA LYS A 162 15.65 -5.43 12.40
C LYS A 162 15.00 -6.24 13.51
N THR A 163 13.66 -6.21 13.61
CA THR A 163 12.92 -7.07 14.57
C THR A 163 13.18 -8.55 14.29
N SER A 164 13.20 -8.97 13.03
CA SER A 164 13.47 -10.37 12.69
C SER A 164 14.92 -10.79 12.99
N LEU A 165 15.88 -9.90 12.79
CA LEU A 165 17.29 -10.12 13.14
C LEU A 165 17.45 -10.22 14.65
N GLN A 166 16.76 -9.33 15.39
CA GLN A 166 16.72 -9.35 16.84
C GLN A 166 16.15 -10.68 17.36
N GLU A 167 14.96 -11.07 16.91
CA GLU A 167 14.34 -12.35 17.27
C GLU A 167 15.22 -13.55 16.94
N PHE A 168 16.00 -13.50 15.85
CA PHE A 168 16.89 -14.58 15.44
C PHE A 168 18.14 -14.66 16.33
N LEU A 169 18.80 -13.53 16.58
CA LEU A 169 20.04 -13.48 17.36
C LEU A 169 19.78 -13.70 18.85
N GLN A 170 18.63 -13.26 19.37
CA GLN A 170 18.29 -13.38 20.79
C GLN A 170 17.75 -14.76 21.18
N ARG A 171 17.67 -15.73 20.26
CA ARG A 171 17.18 -17.10 20.55
C ARG A 171 17.98 -17.81 21.65
N ASN A 172 19.27 -17.51 21.76
CA ASN A 172 20.19 -18.17 22.67
C ASN A 172 20.66 -17.25 23.81
N GLY A 173 19.97 -16.15 24.05
CA GLY A 173 20.31 -15.15 25.08
C GLY A 173 20.42 -13.74 24.50
N ASP A 174 20.61 -12.77 25.39
CA ASP A 174 20.70 -11.38 25.01
C ASP A 174 21.94 -11.11 24.14
N VAL A 175 21.74 -10.28 23.11
CA VAL A 175 22.80 -9.74 22.27
C VAL A 175 22.61 -8.24 22.13
N ASP A 176 23.72 -7.52 22.00
CA ASP A 176 23.70 -6.10 21.67
C ASP A 176 23.76 -5.92 20.14
N ILE A 177 22.79 -5.23 19.56
CA ILE A 177 22.66 -5.04 18.12
C ILE A 177 22.72 -3.55 17.83
N GLU A 178 23.76 -3.12 17.14
CA GLU A 178 23.98 -1.72 16.81
C GLU A 178 23.98 -1.49 15.29
N TYR A 179 23.52 -0.32 14.88
CA TYR A 179 23.55 0.13 13.49
C TYR A 179 24.40 1.38 13.38
N HIS A 180 25.39 1.35 12.50
CA HIS A 180 26.37 2.42 12.32
C HIS A 180 26.30 2.96 10.90
N LEU A 181 26.08 4.26 10.73
CA LEU A 181 26.14 4.93 9.44
C LEU A 181 27.60 5.00 8.97
N LEU A 182 27.89 4.40 7.82
CA LEU A 182 29.22 4.35 7.22
C LEU A 182 29.44 5.50 6.23
N SER A 183 28.45 5.76 5.37
CA SER A 183 28.49 6.88 4.43
C SER A 183 27.10 7.39 4.09
N GLU A 184 27.05 8.65 3.70
CA GLU A 184 25.88 9.37 3.20
C GLU A 184 26.34 10.13 1.95
N GLU A 185 25.89 9.66 0.79
CA GLU A 185 26.29 10.13 -0.53
C GLU A 185 25.03 10.41 -1.37
N GLY A 186 25.19 10.93 -2.59
CA GLY A 186 24.07 11.19 -3.50
C GLY A 186 23.58 12.64 -3.49
N THR A 187 22.55 12.90 -4.29
CA THR A 187 21.95 14.24 -4.43
C THR A 187 20.74 14.39 -3.53
N GLU A 188 20.26 15.61 -3.35
CA GLU A 188 19.06 15.88 -2.54
C GLU A 188 17.82 15.10 -3.01
N ASN A 189 17.76 14.79 -4.32
CA ASN A 189 16.67 14.01 -4.93
C ASN A 189 16.99 12.51 -5.09
N ASP A 190 18.22 12.09 -4.81
CA ASP A 190 18.66 10.69 -4.89
C ASP A 190 19.76 10.42 -3.85
N PRO A 191 19.41 10.46 -2.55
CA PRO A 191 20.36 10.22 -1.48
C PRO A 191 20.61 8.73 -1.30
N GLN A 192 21.84 8.37 -0.96
CA GLN A 192 22.29 7.00 -0.74
C GLN A 192 22.98 6.89 0.61
N PHE A 193 22.41 6.07 1.49
CA PHE A 193 22.92 5.83 2.83
C PHE A 193 23.50 4.42 2.88
N LYS A 194 24.70 4.28 3.45
CA LYS A 194 25.33 2.99 3.73
C LYS A 194 25.44 2.77 5.23
N VAL A 195 24.89 1.66 5.72
CA VAL A 195 24.85 1.32 7.15
C VAL A 195 25.46 -0.06 7.36
N SER A 196 26.25 -0.23 8.43
CA SER A 196 26.61 -1.56 8.95
C SER A 196 25.74 -1.94 10.14
N VAL A 197 25.45 -3.24 10.27
CA VAL A 197 24.91 -3.83 11.49
C VAL A 197 26.00 -4.64 12.18
N SER A 198 26.14 -4.44 13.49
CA SER A 198 27.08 -5.17 14.35
C SER A 198 26.35 -5.89 15.48
N VAL A 199 26.94 -7.00 15.93
CA VAL A 199 26.46 -7.79 17.07
C VAL A 199 27.59 -7.91 18.08
N ASN A 200 27.35 -7.45 19.30
CA ASN A 200 28.35 -7.39 20.38
C ASN A 200 29.65 -6.70 19.93
N GLY A 201 29.52 -5.59 19.19
CA GLY A 201 30.64 -4.80 18.64
C GLY A 201 31.24 -5.33 17.32
N GLU A 202 30.90 -6.54 16.88
CA GLU A 202 31.47 -7.11 15.65
C GLU A 202 30.55 -6.85 14.45
N PRO A 203 31.02 -6.20 13.36
CA PRO A 203 30.22 -5.94 12.18
C PRO A 203 29.93 -7.24 11.41
N ILE A 204 28.65 -7.54 11.22
CA ILE A 204 28.23 -8.78 10.55
C ILE A 204 27.72 -8.56 9.12
N ALA A 205 27.13 -7.40 8.82
CA ALA A 205 26.63 -7.11 7.49
C ALA A 205 26.51 -5.60 7.22
N GLN A 206 26.29 -5.26 5.95
CA GLN A 206 26.07 -3.88 5.49
C GLN A 206 24.86 -3.82 4.57
N GLY A 207 24.21 -2.67 4.53
CA GLY A 207 23.08 -2.36 3.67
C GLY A 207 23.17 -0.96 3.10
N ILE A 208 22.59 -0.78 1.92
CA ILE A 208 22.51 0.51 1.23
C ILE A 208 21.04 0.81 0.97
N GLY A 209 20.60 2.03 1.21
CA GLY A 209 19.22 2.44 0.97
C GLY A 209 19.06 3.94 0.70
N SER A 210 17.90 4.30 0.18
CA SER A 210 17.50 5.70 -0.11
C SER A 210 17.18 6.54 1.13
N SER A 211 17.20 5.92 2.31
CA SER A 211 17.10 6.57 3.61
C SER A 211 17.93 5.79 4.63
N LYS A 212 18.31 6.42 5.76
CA LYS A 212 18.99 5.72 6.87
C LYS A 212 18.23 4.47 7.31
N LYS A 213 16.92 4.60 7.46
CA LYS A 213 16.03 3.48 7.83
C LYS A 213 16.03 2.35 6.80
N HIS A 214 15.99 2.69 5.51
CA HIS A 214 16.06 1.69 4.44
C HIS A 214 17.43 0.99 4.43
N ALA A 215 18.54 1.73 4.61
CA ALA A 215 19.88 1.16 4.68
C ALA A 215 20.06 0.22 5.89
N GLU A 216 19.50 0.57 7.05
CA GLU A 216 19.46 -0.27 8.24
C GLU A 216 18.68 -1.58 7.99
N MET A 217 17.51 -1.49 7.35
CA MET A 217 16.71 -2.65 6.98
C MET A 217 17.46 -3.59 6.03
N GLN A 218 18.14 -3.03 5.03
CA GLN A 218 18.99 -3.81 4.11
C GLN A 218 20.16 -4.47 4.84
N ALA A 219 20.78 -3.77 5.81
CA ALA A 219 21.86 -4.34 6.62
C ALA A 219 21.35 -5.51 7.47
N ALA A 220 20.19 -5.34 8.10
CA ALA A 220 19.56 -6.37 8.91
C ALA A 220 19.15 -7.61 8.09
N GLN A 221 18.62 -7.39 6.88
CA GLN A 221 18.26 -8.46 5.96
C GLN A 221 19.49 -9.23 5.44
N ALA A 222 20.58 -8.52 5.14
CA ALA A 222 21.85 -9.13 4.75
C ALA A 222 22.43 -9.99 5.88
N ALA A 223 22.41 -9.49 7.12
CA ALA A 223 22.81 -10.24 8.31
C ALA A 223 21.99 -11.53 8.49
N LEU A 224 20.65 -11.43 8.45
CA LEU A 224 19.76 -12.60 8.54
C LEU A 224 20.07 -13.66 7.47
N ASN A 225 20.33 -13.24 6.24
CA ASN A 225 20.62 -14.17 5.14
C ASN A 225 21.95 -14.90 5.35
N GLN A 226 22.99 -14.22 5.85
CA GLN A 226 24.26 -14.86 6.18
C GLN A 226 24.13 -15.85 7.33
N LEU A 227 23.45 -15.44 8.41
CA LEU A 227 23.26 -16.28 9.60
C LEU A 227 22.43 -17.53 9.34
N ARG A 228 21.52 -17.49 8.36
CA ARG A 228 20.74 -18.66 7.93
C ARG A 228 21.50 -19.62 7.03
N LYS A 229 22.55 -19.16 6.32
CA LYS A 229 23.41 -20.02 5.50
C LYS A 229 24.45 -20.78 6.32
N ASN A 230 24.82 -20.23 7.47
CA ASN A 230 25.83 -20.80 8.37
C ASN A 230 25.23 -21.73 9.45
N ASN A 231 23.91 -21.94 9.43
CA ASN A 231 23.19 -22.94 10.24
C ASN A 231 22.66 -24.04 9.33
#